data_AF-A0A453BDH8-F1
#
_entry.id   AF-A0A453BDH8-F1
#
_cell.length_a   1.000
_cell.length_b   1.000
_cell.length_c   1.000
_cell.angle_alpha   90.00
_cell.angle_beta   90.00
_cell.angle_gamma   90.00
#
_symmetry.space_group_name_H-M   'P 1'
#
loop_
_entity.id
_entity.type
_entity.pdbx_description
1 polymer ?
#
loop_
_entity_poly.entity_id
_entity_poly.type
_entity_poly.pdbx_seq_one_letter_code
_entity_poly.pdbx_strand_id
1 'polypeptide(L)'
;MIKWGISSGTPADSYYEIRSDCTDDVPKSKFKIKAGKTLSVRKWQAAFNPDGCLDIASVLSRIQKGGVHPTVRGEVWEFLLGCFDPRSTFDEREEIRQIRRLQYARWKEECKEMDSHVGSGKVITAPLITEDGRPIKDPLVLLEATSNQNTSEGASTSNHNGIEVDESAERITDKQIIEWKLTLHQIGLDVLRTDRTMVFYENKENLSKLWDILAVYAWIDKDVGYCQGMSDLCSPMIVLLNDEADAFWCFEKLMRRLRGNFRCTDQSVGVANQLQHLASIIQVLDPKLHDHLETLGGGDYLFAFRMFMVLFRREVSFGDSLYLWEV
;
A
#
# COMPACT_ATOMS: atom_id res chain seq x y z
N MET A 1 22.42 -23.91 -8.02
CA MET A 1 23.59 -23.84 -7.12
C MET A 1 23.55 -22.48 -6.42
N ILE A 2 22.95 -22.41 -5.22
CA ILE A 2 22.64 -21.14 -4.54
C ILE A 2 23.90 -20.67 -3.80
N LYS A 3 24.44 -19.51 -4.19
CA LYS A 3 25.61 -18.89 -3.53
C LYS A 3 25.22 -18.46 -2.11
N TRP A 4 25.67 -19.23 -1.12
CA TRP A 4 25.69 -18.82 0.28
C TRP A 4 26.84 -17.82 0.50
N GLY A 5 26.54 -16.54 0.41
CA GLY A 5 27.51 -15.50 0.73
C GLY A 5 27.01 -14.10 0.41
N ILE A 6 26.18 -13.53 1.29
CA ILE A 6 25.87 -12.11 1.24
C ILE A 6 26.74 -11.42 2.29
N SER A 7 27.56 -10.48 1.81
CA SER A 7 28.52 -9.73 2.61
C SER A 7 27.81 -8.74 3.54
N SER A 8 28.24 -8.69 4.80
CA SER A 8 27.87 -7.59 5.71
C SER A 8 28.11 -6.23 5.02
N GLY A 9 27.14 -5.32 5.07
CA GLY A 9 27.23 -4.00 4.45
C GLY A 9 26.44 -3.82 3.15
N THR A 10 25.81 -4.87 2.61
CA THR A 10 24.90 -4.75 1.46
C THR A 10 23.72 -3.82 1.79
N PRO A 11 23.43 -2.80 0.95
CA PRO A 11 22.25 -1.96 1.10
C PRO A 11 20.96 -2.77 1.00
N ALA A 12 19.94 -2.45 1.79
CA ALA A 12 18.68 -3.20 1.71
C ALA A 12 17.94 -3.01 0.36
N ASP A 13 18.15 -1.88 -0.30
CA ASP A 13 17.59 -1.60 -1.63
C ASP A 13 18.09 -2.54 -2.72
N SER A 14 19.18 -3.29 -2.52
CA SER A 14 19.66 -4.24 -3.53
C SER A 14 18.67 -5.39 -3.81
N TYR A 15 17.64 -5.54 -2.98
CA TYR A 15 16.58 -6.53 -3.13
C TYR A 15 15.33 -5.98 -3.84
N TYR A 16 15.29 -4.68 -4.11
CA TYR A 16 14.18 -3.99 -4.74
C TYR A 16 14.69 -3.31 -6.00
N GLU A 17 14.52 -3.99 -7.14
CA GLU A 17 15.07 -3.53 -8.41
C GLU A 17 14.43 -2.21 -8.85
N ILE A 18 15.29 -1.24 -9.17
CA ILE A 18 14.92 0.07 -9.69
C ILE A 18 15.20 0.09 -11.19
N ARG A 19 14.29 0.69 -11.96
CA ARG A 19 14.43 0.85 -13.40
C ARG A 19 15.71 1.63 -13.71
N SER A 20 16.46 1.19 -14.72
CA SER A 20 17.79 1.73 -15.02
C SER A 20 17.78 3.23 -15.29
N ASP A 21 16.71 3.74 -15.89
CA ASP A 21 16.47 5.15 -16.22
C ASP A 21 16.14 6.03 -15.00
N CYS A 22 15.85 5.44 -13.83
CA CYS A 22 15.46 6.18 -12.61
C CYS A 22 16.50 6.08 -11.48
N THR A 23 17.66 5.48 -11.73
CA THR A 23 18.65 5.15 -10.68
C THR A 23 19.21 6.37 -9.95
N ASP A 24 19.32 7.52 -10.63
CA ASP A 24 19.80 8.77 -10.03
C ASP A 24 18.71 9.56 -9.29
N ASP A 25 17.43 9.28 -9.58
CA ASP A 25 16.27 9.98 -9.00
C ASP A 25 15.80 9.38 -7.66
N VAL A 26 16.31 8.19 -7.30
CA VAL A 26 15.89 7.49 -6.08
C VAL A 26 16.87 7.76 -4.94
N PRO A 27 16.38 8.17 -3.74
CA PRO A 27 17.22 8.30 -2.56
C PRO A 27 17.98 7.00 -2.27
N LYS A 28 19.27 7.10 -1.97
CA LYS A 28 20.09 5.93 -1.62
C LYS A 28 19.76 5.47 -0.20
N SER A 29 19.51 4.17 -0.02
CA SER A 29 19.31 3.59 1.32
C SER A 29 20.47 3.84 2.27
N LYS A 30 20.12 4.30 3.47
CA LYS A 30 21.02 4.44 4.62
C LYS A 30 21.09 3.16 5.43
N PHE A 31 20.06 2.31 5.36
CA PHE A 31 20.03 1.02 6.03
C PHE A 31 20.90 -0.02 5.30
N LYS A 32 21.73 -0.72 6.07
CA LYS A 32 22.63 -1.76 5.56
C LYS A 32 22.43 -3.03 6.36
N ILE A 33 22.43 -4.16 5.66
CA ILE A 33 22.36 -5.48 6.27
C ILE A 33 23.64 -5.71 7.08
N LYS A 34 23.50 -5.93 8.39
CA LYS A 34 24.62 -6.11 9.33
C LYS A 34 24.65 -7.55 9.79
N ALA A 35 25.71 -8.28 9.41
CA ALA A 35 25.90 -9.66 9.85
C ALA A 35 25.88 -9.75 11.39
N GLY A 36 25.14 -10.72 11.91
CA GLY A 36 24.97 -10.93 13.36
C GLY A 36 24.00 -9.97 14.06
N LYS A 37 23.63 -8.84 13.45
CA LYS A 37 22.64 -7.89 13.99
C LYS A 37 21.27 -8.06 13.35
N THR A 38 21.19 -7.94 12.02
CA THR A 38 19.94 -8.07 11.26
C THR A 38 19.30 -9.45 11.47
N LEU A 39 17.97 -9.50 11.58
CA LEU A 39 17.22 -10.75 11.73
C LEU A 39 17.34 -11.57 10.43
N SER A 40 18.23 -12.57 10.44
CA SER A 40 18.44 -13.47 9.32
C SER A 40 17.42 -14.60 9.27
N VAL A 41 17.30 -15.27 8.12
CA VAL A 41 16.47 -16.48 7.93
C VAL A 41 16.71 -17.51 9.04
N ARG A 42 17.99 -17.81 9.32
CA ARG A 42 18.36 -18.77 10.37
C ARG A 42 17.87 -18.33 11.76
N LYS A 43 17.94 -17.04 12.07
CA LYS A 43 17.50 -16.52 13.37
C LYS A 43 15.98 -16.43 13.46
N TRP A 44 15.31 -16.16 12.35
CA TRP A 44 13.85 -16.20 12.24
C TRP A 44 13.33 -17.62 12.51
N GLN A 45 13.84 -18.62 11.78
CA GLN A 45 13.44 -20.03 11.96
C GLN A 45 13.72 -20.54 13.37
N ALA A 46 14.85 -20.16 13.97
CA ALA A 46 15.20 -20.56 15.34
C ALA A 46 14.38 -19.86 16.44
N ALA A 47 13.55 -18.87 16.10
CA ALA A 47 12.70 -18.17 17.07
C ALA A 47 11.37 -18.90 17.31
N PHE A 48 11.06 -19.94 16.53
CA PHE A 48 9.88 -20.77 16.71
C PHE A 48 10.18 -22.00 17.57
N ASN A 49 9.23 -22.37 18.42
CA ASN A 49 9.25 -23.68 19.10
C ASN A 49 8.75 -24.80 18.14
N PRO A 50 8.78 -26.08 18.54
CA PRO A 50 8.32 -27.19 17.68
C PRO A 50 6.85 -27.08 17.24
N ASP A 51 5.98 -26.49 18.06
CA ASP A 51 4.55 -26.30 17.75
C ASP A 51 4.30 -25.10 16.83
N GLY A 52 5.30 -24.23 16.66
CA GLY A 52 5.23 -23.03 15.83
C GLY A 52 4.90 -21.74 16.56
N CYS A 53 4.92 -21.71 17.89
CA CYS A 53 4.82 -20.46 18.65
C CYS A 53 6.12 -19.67 18.54
N LEU A 54 6.00 -18.36 18.34
CA LEU A 54 7.09 -17.42 18.12
C LEU A 54 7.55 -16.76 19.44
N ASP A 55 8.85 -16.80 19.73
CA ASP A 55 9.48 -15.91 20.71
C ASP A 55 9.55 -14.48 20.15
N ILE A 56 8.42 -13.79 20.21
CA ILE A 56 8.27 -12.44 19.67
C ILE A 56 9.16 -11.43 20.39
N ALA A 57 9.43 -11.61 21.69
CA ALA A 57 10.26 -10.69 22.46
C ALA A 57 11.71 -10.68 21.94
N SER A 58 12.28 -11.86 21.71
CA SER A 58 13.62 -12.00 21.13
C SER A 58 13.69 -11.45 19.70
N VAL A 59 12.65 -11.70 18.90
CA VAL A 59 12.53 -11.18 17.53
C VAL A 59 12.49 -9.65 17.53
N LEU A 60 11.59 -9.03 18.30
CA LEU A 60 11.46 -7.57 18.37
C LEU A 60 12.76 -6.90 18.84
N SER A 61 13.41 -7.46 19.86
CA SER A 61 14.71 -6.94 20.34
C SER A 61 15.77 -6.95 19.24
N ARG A 62 15.73 -7.93 18.34
CA ARG A 62 16.67 -8.05 17.22
C ARG A 62 16.32 -7.11 16.08
N ILE A 63 15.03 -6.95 15.76
CA ILE A 63 14.53 -6.00 14.76
C ILE A 63 14.93 -4.57 15.15
N GLN A 64 14.69 -4.16 16.41
CA GLN A 64 15.08 -2.84 16.89
C GLN A 64 16.60 -2.57 16.80
N LYS A 65 17.44 -3.61 16.91
CA LYS A 65 18.91 -3.47 16.86
C LYS A 65 19.50 -3.49 15.45
N GLY A 66 18.80 -4.07 14.48
CA GLY A 66 19.41 -4.41 13.19
C GLY A 66 18.47 -4.61 12.01
N GLY A 67 17.16 -4.43 12.18
CA GLY A 67 16.13 -4.60 11.15
C GLY A 67 15.89 -6.05 10.75
N VAL A 68 15.02 -6.21 9.76
CA VAL A 68 14.69 -7.51 9.17
C VAL A 68 15.47 -7.72 7.88
N HIS A 69 15.96 -8.96 7.67
CA HIS A 69 16.57 -9.30 6.39
C HIS A 69 15.49 -9.37 5.29
N PRO A 70 15.70 -8.79 4.10
CA PRO A 70 14.66 -8.66 3.07
C PRO A 70 13.95 -9.98 2.73
N THR A 71 14.67 -11.09 2.72
CA THR A 71 14.14 -12.43 2.37
C THR A 71 13.14 -13.02 3.35
N VAL A 72 13.00 -12.48 4.57
CA VAL A 72 12.00 -12.95 5.56
C VAL A 72 10.98 -11.87 5.92
N ARG A 73 11.03 -10.71 5.26
CA ARG A 73 10.14 -9.59 5.59
C ARG A 73 8.67 -9.94 5.47
N GLY A 74 8.27 -10.63 4.40
CA GLY A 74 6.88 -11.04 4.20
C GLY A 74 6.33 -11.79 5.41
N GLU A 75 7.00 -12.88 5.82
CA GLU A 75 6.59 -13.67 6.98
C GLU A 75 6.64 -12.87 8.29
N VAL A 76 7.68 -12.06 8.50
CA VAL A 76 7.84 -11.27 9.74
C VAL A 76 6.73 -10.22 9.85
N TRP A 77 6.36 -9.57 8.75
CA TRP A 77 5.35 -8.50 8.73
C TRP A 77 3.96 -9.03 9.07
N GLU A 78 3.63 -10.29 8.72
CA GLU A 78 2.39 -10.92 9.17
C GLU A 78 2.29 -10.96 10.71
N PHE A 79 3.40 -11.07 11.43
CA PHE A 79 3.40 -10.96 12.90
C PHE A 79 3.42 -9.50 13.38
N LEU A 80 4.25 -8.62 12.80
CA LEU A 80 4.36 -7.21 13.23
C LEU A 80 3.04 -6.44 13.05
N LEU A 81 2.30 -6.76 11.99
CA LEU A 81 0.99 -6.16 11.71
C LEU A 81 -0.14 -6.83 12.52
N GLY A 82 0.13 -7.96 13.17
CA GLY A 82 -0.85 -8.69 13.97
C GLY A 82 -1.83 -9.49 13.11
N CYS A 83 -1.39 -9.93 11.93
CA CYS A 83 -2.10 -10.96 11.17
C CYS A 83 -2.01 -12.30 11.92
N PHE A 84 -0.90 -12.61 12.58
CA PHE A 84 -0.78 -13.79 13.43
C PHE A 84 -0.47 -13.44 14.88
N ASP A 85 -1.13 -14.14 15.83
CA ASP A 85 -0.73 -14.10 17.24
C ASP A 85 0.59 -14.88 17.39
N PRO A 86 1.63 -14.33 18.04
CA PRO A 86 2.87 -15.06 18.31
C PRO A 86 2.68 -16.40 19.02
N ARG A 87 1.60 -16.58 19.78
CA ARG A 87 1.28 -17.83 20.48
C ARG A 87 0.60 -18.87 19.58
N SER A 88 0.19 -18.51 18.37
CA SER A 88 -0.40 -19.45 17.42
C SER A 88 0.58 -20.55 17.03
N THR A 89 0.05 -21.73 16.74
CA THR A 89 0.78 -22.86 16.17
C THR A 89 0.90 -22.73 14.64
N PHE A 90 1.68 -23.61 14.00
CA PHE A 90 1.72 -23.66 12.53
C PHE A 90 0.35 -23.97 11.91
N ASP A 91 -0.38 -24.93 12.47
CA ASP A 91 -1.66 -25.39 11.95
C ASP A 91 -2.73 -24.31 12.09
N GLU A 92 -2.80 -23.63 13.24
CA GLU A 92 -3.72 -22.51 13.46
C GLU A 92 -3.46 -21.36 12.48
N ARG A 93 -2.20 -21.04 12.18
CA ARG A 93 -1.88 -19.99 11.20
C ARG A 93 -2.29 -20.38 9.78
N GLU A 94 -2.11 -21.64 9.41
CA GLU A 94 -2.53 -22.12 8.10
C GLU A 94 -4.06 -22.08 7.99
N GLU A 95 -4.80 -22.48 9.04
CA GLU A 95 -6.25 -22.34 9.08
C GLU A 95 -6.70 -20.87 8.96
N ILE A 96 -6.09 -19.96 9.74
CA ILE A 96 -6.36 -18.52 9.67
C ILE A 96 -6.11 -17.99 8.25
N ARG A 97 -5.01 -18.40 7.61
CA ARG A 97 -4.67 -18.01 6.25
C ARG A 97 -5.74 -18.48 5.26
N GLN A 98 -6.17 -19.73 5.33
CA GLN A 98 -7.21 -20.25 4.44
C GLN A 98 -8.54 -19.52 4.62
N ILE A 99 -8.97 -19.30 5.87
CA ILE A 99 -10.19 -18.54 6.18
C ILE A 99 -10.12 -17.13 5.59
N ARG A 100 -8.98 -16.46 5.78
CA ARG A 100 -8.74 -15.10 5.29
C ARG A 100 -8.74 -14.99 3.78
N ARG A 101 -8.11 -15.94 3.10
CA ARG A 101 -8.10 -16.02 1.63
C ARG A 101 -9.50 -16.23 1.07
N LEU A 102 -10.28 -17.14 1.67
CA LEU A 102 -11.69 -17.34 1.30
C LEU A 102 -12.54 -16.10 1.54
N GLN A 103 -12.34 -15.41 2.68
CA GLN A 103 -13.07 -14.19 3.01
C GLN A 103 -12.74 -13.06 2.03
N TYR A 104 -11.46 -12.87 1.69
CA TYR A 104 -11.04 -11.89 0.69
C TYR A 104 -11.63 -12.21 -0.69
N ALA A 105 -11.55 -13.47 -1.12
CA ALA A 105 -12.12 -13.90 -2.39
C ALA A 105 -13.64 -13.62 -2.48
N ARG A 106 -14.38 -13.84 -1.38
CA ARG A 106 -15.81 -13.50 -1.31
C ARG A 106 -16.04 -12.00 -1.50
N TRP A 107 -15.31 -11.15 -0.77
CA TRP A 107 -15.45 -9.70 -0.90
C TRP A 107 -15.05 -9.19 -2.28
N LYS A 108 -14.02 -9.80 -2.88
CA LYS A 108 -13.61 -9.49 -4.25
C LYS A 108 -14.70 -9.86 -5.26
N GLU A 109 -15.36 -11.01 -5.09
CA GLU A 109 -16.48 -11.40 -5.94
C GLU A 109 -17.70 -10.48 -5.74
N GLU A 110 -18.03 -10.09 -4.51
CA GLU A 110 -19.08 -9.08 -4.24
C GLU A 110 -18.78 -7.75 -4.96
N CYS A 111 -17.53 -7.29 -4.91
CA CYS A 111 -17.11 -6.09 -5.63
C CYS A 111 -17.21 -6.26 -7.16
N LYS A 112 -16.91 -7.46 -7.65
CA LYS A 112 -16.97 -7.81 -9.07
C LYS A 112 -18.40 -7.90 -9.61
N GLU A 113 -19.35 -8.36 -8.80
CA GLU A 113 -20.78 -8.34 -9.12
C GLU A 113 -21.28 -6.90 -9.28
N MET A 114 -20.77 -5.97 -8.47
CA MET A 114 -21.08 -4.54 -8.60
C MET A 114 -20.34 -3.88 -9.77
N ASP A 115 -19.09 -4.26 -10.03
CA ASP A 115 -18.27 -3.75 -11.13
C ASP A 115 -17.32 -4.83 -11.68
N SER A 116 -17.57 -5.24 -12.92
CA SER A 116 -16.86 -6.37 -13.56
C SER A 116 -15.36 -6.16 -13.76
N HIS A 117 -14.86 -4.93 -13.60
CA HIS A 117 -13.42 -4.65 -13.66
C HIS A 117 -12.66 -5.18 -12.43
N VAL A 118 -13.31 -5.31 -11.27
CA VAL A 118 -12.67 -5.86 -10.07
C VAL A 118 -12.26 -7.31 -10.32
N GLY A 119 -10.97 -7.61 -10.16
CA GLY A 119 -10.41 -8.93 -10.45
C GLY A 119 -10.25 -9.26 -11.93
N SER A 120 -10.49 -8.32 -12.84
CA SER A 120 -10.33 -8.53 -14.29
C SER A 120 -8.88 -8.42 -14.78
N GLY A 121 -7.97 -7.93 -13.93
CA GLY A 121 -6.63 -7.54 -14.33
C GLY A 121 -6.53 -6.15 -14.97
N LYS A 122 -7.67 -5.44 -15.10
CA LYS A 122 -7.72 -4.07 -15.65
C LYS A 122 -7.69 -3.03 -14.53
N VAL A 123 -7.06 -1.88 -14.82
CA VAL A 123 -7.07 -0.70 -13.95
C VAL A 123 -7.90 0.40 -14.61
N ILE A 124 -8.84 0.96 -13.86
CA ILE A 124 -9.76 2.01 -14.32
C ILE A 124 -9.17 3.38 -13.99
N THR A 125 -9.04 4.26 -14.97
CA THR A 125 -8.56 5.64 -14.75
C THR A 125 -9.56 6.73 -15.10
N ALA A 126 -10.72 6.36 -15.65
CA ALA A 126 -11.81 7.29 -15.96
C ALA A 126 -13.03 7.02 -15.07
N PRO A 127 -13.83 8.06 -14.75
CA PRO A 127 -15.08 7.90 -14.02
C PRO A 127 -16.01 6.91 -14.72
N LEU A 128 -16.60 5.99 -13.95
CA LEU A 128 -17.53 4.96 -14.45
C LEU A 128 -18.99 5.38 -14.33
N ILE A 129 -19.28 6.31 -13.43
CA ILE A 129 -20.62 6.70 -13.03
C ILE A 129 -20.65 8.19 -12.69
N THR A 130 -21.80 8.82 -12.89
CA THR A 130 -22.07 10.18 -12.40
C THR A 130 -22.48 10.16 -10.92
N GLU A 131 -22.45 11.32 -10.26
CA GLU A 131 -22.94 11.48 -8.88
C GLU A 131 -24.42 11.08 -8.72
N ASP A 132 -25.20 11.21 -9.80
CA ASP A 132 -26.60 10.82 -9.84
C ASP A 132 -26.81 9.30 -10.03
N GLY A 133 -25.75 8.51 -10.15
CA GLY A 133 -25.84 7.05 -10.32
C GLY A 133 -26.09 6.60 -11.76
N ARG A 134 -25.81 7.43 -12.77
CA ARG A 134 -25.91 7.03 -14.19
C ARG A 134 -24.57 6.52 -14.72
N PRO A 135 -24.51 5.33 -15.34
CA PRO A 135 -23.29 4.81 -15.94
C PRO A 135 -22.74 5.70 -17.08
N ILE A 136 -21.42 5.76 -17.20
CA ILE A 136 -20.72 6.47 -18.28
C ILE A 136 -20.37 5.48 -19.39
N LYS A 137 -20.59 5.90 -20.64
CA LYS A 137 -20.32 5.11 -21.84
C LYS A 137 -18.84 5.18 -22.20
N ASP A 138 -18.23 4.01 -22.40
CA ASP A 138 -16.82 3.81 -22.77
C ASP A 138 -15.82 4.69 -21.98
N PRO A 139 -15.59 4.40 -20.68
CA PRO A 139 -14.66 5.15 -19.84
C PRO A 139 -13.25 5.08 -20.42
N LEU A 140 -12.77 6.19 -20.98
CA LEU A 140 -11.47 6.28 -21.64
C LEU A 140 -10.33 5.77 -20.72
N VAL A 141 -9.57 4.82 -21.27
CA VAL A 141 -8.34 4.18 -20.75
C VAL A 141 -8.58 3.10 -19.67
N LEU A 142 -8.77 1.87 -20.16
CA LEU A 142 -8.52 0.63 -19.44
C LEU A 142 -7.11 0.13 -19.79
N LEU A 143 -6.24 -0.05 -18.80
CA LEU A 143 -5.01 -0.82 -19.01
C LEU A 143 -5.38 -2.31 -18.96
N GLU A 144 -5.49 -2.96 -20.11
CA GLU A 144 -5.75 -4.41 -20.19
C GLU A 144 -4.50 -5.23 -19.83
N ALA A 145 -4.69 -6.25 -19.00
CA ALA A 145 -3.73 -7.32 -18.77
C ALA A 145 -4.21 -8.59 -19.52
N THR A 146 -3.31 -9.19 -20.31
CA THR A 146 -3.44 -10.39 -21.19
C THR A 146 -4.10 -10.11 -22.57
N SER A 147 -3.61 -10.57 -23.73
CA SER A 147 -2.73 -11.70 -24.10
C SER A 147 -1.94 -11.40 -25.39
N ASN A 148 -0.79 -12.05 -25.60
CA ASN A 148 -0.11 -12.11 -26.89
C ASN A 148 -1.04 -12.66 -27.99
N GLN A 149 -1.61 -11.82 -28.84
CA GLN A 149 -1.83 -12.10 -30.27
C GLN A 149 -1.79 -10.80 -31.07
N ASN A 150 -1.11 -10.86 -32.21
CA ASN A 150 -1.07 -9.83 -33.22
C ASN A 150 -2.48 -9.51 -33.73
N THR A 151 -2.97 -8.30 -33.50
CA THR A 151 -3.93 -7.63 -34.38
C THR A 151 -3.64 -6.14 -34.38
N SER A 152 -3.03 -5.71 -35.48
CA SER A 152 -2.97 -4.33 -35.89
C SER A 152 -4.36 -3.86 -36.30
N GLU A 153 -5.09 -3.15 -35.45
CA GLU A 153 -6.20 -2.31 -35.88
C GLU A 153 -6.15 -0.93 -35.20
N GLY A 154 -6.37 0.09 -36.02
CA GLY A 154 -5.85 1.45 -35.82
C GLY A 154 -6.46 2.21 -34.64
N ALA A 155 -5.58 2.84 -33.87
CA ALA A 155 -5.92 3.92 -32.96
C ALA A 155 -6.54 5.08 -33.74
N SER A 156 -7.87 5.17 -33.71
CA SER A 156 -8.61 6.35 -34.13
C SER A 156 -8.58 7.34 -32.97
N THR A 157 -7.75 8.38 -33.07
CA THR A 157 -7.75 9.50 -32.13
C THR A 157 -9.03 10.33 -32.32
N SER A 158 -10.09 10.00 -31.60
CA SER A 158 -11.25 10.88 -31.41
C SER A 158 -11.10 11.67 -30.12
N ASN A 159 -10.68 12.93 -30.25
CA ASN A 159 -10.82 13.94 -29.20
C ASN A 159 -12.31 14.28 -29.03
N HIS A 160 -12.99 13.65 -28.08
CA HIS A 160 -14.29 14.10 -27.57
C HIS A 160 -14.21 14.23 -26.04
N ASN A 161 -14.16 15.46 -25.53
CA ASN A 161 -14.19 15.80 -24.11
C ASN A 161 -15.61 15.78 -23.53
N GLY A 162 -16.51 14.95 -24.06
CA GLY A 162 -17.87 14.78 -23.54
C GLY A 162 -17.98 13.48 -22.77
N ILE A 163 -18.33 13.54 -21.48
CA ILE A 163 -18.78 12.35 -20.73
C ILE A 163 -20.14 11.96 -21.31
N GLU A 164 -20.19 11.01 -22.24
CA GLU A 164 -21.45 10.46 -22.74
C GLU A 164 -22.04 9.53 -21.68
N VAL A 165 -23.23 9.89 -21.19
CA VAL A 165 -23.96 9.08 -20.20
C VAL A 165 -24.75 8.00 -20.93
N ASP A 166 -24.71 6.77 -20.44
CA ASP A 166 -25.53 5.69 -21.01
C ASP A 166 -26.98 5.83 -20.50
N GLU A 167 -27.84 6.48 -21.30
CA GLU A 167 -29.27 6.64 -20.98
C GLU A 167 -30.06 5.33 -21.07
N SER A 168 -29.46 4.26 -21.64
CA SER A 168 -30.11 2.96 -21.80
C SER A 168 -29.82 1.98 -20.66
N ALA A 169 -28.76 2.22 -19.89
CA ALA A 169 -28.39 1.41 -18.73
C ALA A 169 -29.26 1.74 -17.50
N GLU A 170 -29.51 0.72 -16.67
CA GLU A 170 -30.29 0.90 -15.45
C GLU A 170 -29.55 1.84 -14.47
N ARG A 171 -30.29 2.81 -13.92
CA ARG A 171 -29.75 3.76 -12.95
C ARG A 171 -29.47 3.03 -11.64
N ILE A 172 -28.25 3.16 -11.14
CA ILE A 172 -27.90 2.67 -9.80
C ILE A 172 -28.53 3.59 -8.77
N THR A 173 -29.25 3.02 -7.80
CA THR A 173 -29.94 3.77 -6.74
C THR A 173 -29.30 3.60 -5.37
N ASP A 174 -28.48 2.56 -5.18
CA ASP A 174 -27.75 2.35 -3.93
C ASP A 174 -26.64 3.39 -3.79
N LYS A 175 -26.81 4.29 -2.82
CA LYS A 175 -25.87 5.38 -2.54
C LYS A 175 -24.46 4.87 -2.25
N GLN A 176 -24.31 3.73 -1.57
CA GLN A 176 -23.00 3.19 -1.21
C GLN A 176 -22.27 2.66 -2.43
N ILE A 177 -22.99 2.04 -3.36
CA ILE A 177 -22.43 1.56 -4.62
C ILE A 177 -21.98 2.75 -5.48
N ILE A 178 -22.78 3.82 -5.54
CA ILE A 178 -22.44 5.06 -6.27
C ILE A 178 -21.16 5.67 -5.68
N GLU A 179 -21.13 5.90 -4.36
CA GLU A 179 -19.96 6.48 -3.67
C GLU A 179 -18.70 5.65 -3.92
N TRP A 180 -18.79 4.32 -3.78
CA TRP A 180 -17.67 3.43 -4.05
C TRP A 180 -17.20 3.48 -5.51
N LYS A 181 -18.11 3.38 -6.49
CA LYS A 181 -17.79 3.47 -7.92
C LYS A 181 -17.14 4.81 -8.30
N LEU A 182 -17.56 5.90 -7.67
CA LEU A 182 -16.94 7.22 -7.86
C LEU A 182 -15.47 7.23 -7.42
N THR A 183 -15.06 6.40 -6.46
CA THR A 183 -13.64 6.33 -6.02
C THR A 183 -12.73 5.52 -6.94
N LEU A 184 -13.26 4.56 -7.72
CA LEU A 184 -12.46 3.58 -8.46
C LEU A 184 -11.47 4.18 -9.45
N HIS A 185 -11.87 5.25 -10.13
CA HIS A 185 -11.00 5.95 -11.08
C HIS A 185 -9.84 6.67 -10.37
N GLN A 186 -10.11 7.27 -9.21
CA GLN A 186 -9.08 7.92 -8.38
C GLN A 186 -8.08 6.89 -7.85
N ILE A 187 -8.54 5.70 -7.48
CA ILE A 187 -7.67 4.57 -7.12
C ILE A 187 -6.77 4.23 -8.30
N GLY A 188 -7.29 4.10 -9.52
CA GLY A 188 -6.46 3.75 -10.67
C GLY A 188 -5.44 4.83 -11.03
N LEU A 189 -5.81 6.11 -10.99
CA LEU A 189 -4.86 7.21 -11.16
C LEU A 189 -3.72 7.15 -10.14
N ASP A 190 -4.04 6.80 -8.90
CA ASP A 190 -3.09 6.66 -7.81
C ASP A 190 -2.19 5.43 -7.94
N VAL A 191 -2.76 4.28 -8.29
CA VAL A 191 -2.04 3.04 -8.58
C VAL A 191 -1.00 3.26 -9.67
N LEU A 192 -1.39 3.94 -10.75
CA LEU A 192 -0.46 4.18 -11.84
C LEU A 192 0.71 5.05 -11.42
N ARG A 193 0.56 5.99 -10.47
CA ARG A 193 1.65 6.87 -9.99
C ARG A 193 2.43 6.31 -8.79
N THR A 194 2.06 5.15 -8.25
CA THR A 194 2.74 4.54 -7.11
C THR A 194 4.05 3.87 -7.54
N ASP A 195 5.14 4.23 -6.83
CA ASP A 195 6.49 3.66 -6.95
C ASP A 195 6.94 3.29 -8.40
N ARG A 196 6.64 4.12 -9.41
CA ARG A 196 6.96 3.89 -10.84
C ARG A 196 8.44 3.65 -11.14
N THR A 197 9.33 4.01 -10.22
CA THR A 197 10.77 3.77 -10.36
C THR A 197 11.14 2.31 -10.11
N MET A 198 10.27 1.51 -9.50
CA MET A 198 10.53 0.09 -9.21
C MET A 198 10.15 -0.80 -10.40
N VAL A 199 11.04 -1.72 -10.77
CA VAL A 199 10.80 -2.73 -11.83
C VAL A 199 9.58 -3.60 -11.50
N PHE A 200 9.28 -3.79 -10.20
CA PHE A 200 8.12 -4.53 -9.73
C PHE A 200 6.79 -4.08 -10.37
N TYR A 201 6.63 -2.77 -10.64
CA TYR A 201 5.42 -2.20 -11.21
C TYR A 201 5.42 -2.15 -12.75
N GLU A 202 6.46 -2.64 -13.43
CA GLU A 202 6.40 -2.88 -14.88
C GLU A 202 5.48 -4.06 -15.20
N ASN A 203 5.30 -4.99 -14.25
CA ASN A 203 4.31 -6.06 -14.38
C ASN A 203 2.89 -5.52 -14.09
N LYS A 204 2.04 -5.53 -15.13
CA LYS A 204 0.63 -5.14 -15.04
C LYS A 204 -0.16 -5.93 -14.01
N GLU A 205 0.17 -7.20 -13.77
CA GLU A 205 -0.50 -8.01 -12.74
C GLU A 205 -0.27 -7.43 -11.32
N ASN A 206 0.89 -6.83 -11.06
CA ASN A 206 1.17 -6.21 -9.77
C ASN A 206 0.40 -4.90 -9.60
N LEU A 207 0.22 -4.13 -10.69
CA LEU A 207 -0.65 -2.95 -10.70
C LEU A 207 -2.11 -3.33 -10.49
N SER A 208 -2.60 -4.38 -11.15
CA SER A 208 -3.98 -4.84 -10.99
C SER A 208 -4.22 -5.37 -9.58
N LYS A 209 -3.27 -6.13 -8.99
CA LYS A 209 -3.34 -6.54 -7.59
C LYS A 209 -3.44 -5.35 -6.64
N LEU A 210 -2.64 -4.31 -6.84
CA LEU A 210 -2.70 -3.09 -6.03
C LEU A 210 -4.08 -2.42 -6.14
N TRP A 211 -4.60 -2.30 -7.35
CA TRP A 211 -5.90 -1.71 -7.61
C TRP A 211 -7.04 -2.53 -6.98
N ASP A 212 -7.04 -3.85 -7.16
CA ASP A 212 -8.04 -4.77 -6.60
C ASP A 212 -8.06 -4.71 -5.07
N ILE A 213 -6.90 -4.73 -4.40
CA ILE A 213 -6.81 -4.63 -2.93
C ILE A 213 -7.41 -3.31 -2.44
N LEU A 214 -7.09 -2.19 -3.09
CA LEU A 214 -7.60 -0.87 -2.71
C LEU A 214 -9.09 -0.73 -2.98
N ALA A 215 -9.58 -1.24 -4.11
CA ALA A 215 -11.00 -1.25 -4.46
C ALA A 215 -11.81 -2.07 -3.45
N VAL A 216 -11.35 -3.28 -3.10
CA VAL A 216 -12.00 -4.11 -2.09
C VAL A 216 -11.94 -3.44 -0.72
N TYR A 217 -10.80 -2.87 -0.32
CA TYR A 217 -10.70 -2.18 0.96
C TYR A 217 -11.69 -1.02 1.08
N ALA A 218 -11.79 -0.19 0.03
CA ALA A 218 -12.70 0.96 0.01
C ALA A 218 -14.18 0.56 0.16
N TRP A 219 -14.55 -0.64 -0.29
CA TRP A 219 -15.89 -1.20 -0.08
C TRP A 219 -16.12 -1.71 1.35
N ILE A 220 -15.11 -2.37 1.93
CA ILE A 220 -15.22 -2.98 3.26
C ILE A 220 -15.19 -1.94 4.38
N ASP A 221 -14.31 -0.94 4.28
CA ASP A 221 -14.16 0.09 5.29
C ASP A 221 -14.78 1.43 4.86
N LYS A 222 -16.11 1.48 4.81
CA LYS A 222 -16.87 2.63 4.29
C LYS A 222 -16.64 3.94 5.06
N ASP A 223 -16.25 3.86 6.33
CA ASP A 223 -15.92 5.04 7.14
C ASP A 223 -14.67 5.76 6.64
N VAL A 224 -13.72 5.00 6.06
CA VAL A 224 -12.46 5.52 5.52
C VAL A 224 -12.54 5.64 4.00
N GLY A 225 -13.19 4.67 3.36
CA GLY A 225 -13.24 4.53 1.90
C GLY A 225 -11.83 4.43 1.32
N TYR A 226 -11.63 5.14 0.20
CA TYR A 226 -10.31 5.38 -0.36
C TYR A 226 -9.92 6.84 -0.17
N CYS A 227 -8.71 7.05 0.35
CA CYS A 227 -8.08 8.35 0.46
C CYS A 227 -6.74 8.35 -0.28
N GLN A 228 -6.40 9.50 -0.87
CA GLN A 228 -5.13 9.68 -1.57
C GLN A 228 -3.95 9.35 -0.63
N GLY A 229 -3.02 8.53 -1.09
CA GLY A 229 -1.86 8.06 -0.31
C GLY A 229 -2.00 6.63 0.22
N MET A 230 -3.20 6.05 0.24
CA MET A 230 -3.39 4.65 0.61
C MET A 230 -2.68 3.68 -0.35
N SER A 231 -2.53 4.03 -1.63
CA SER A 231 -1.75 3.24 -2.58
C SER A 231 -0.26 3.13 -2.18
N ASP A 232 0.31 4.19 -1.60
CA ASP A 232 1.69 4.21 -1.11
C ASP A 232 1.86 3.35 0.15
N LEU A 233 0.79 3.23 0.95
CA LEU A 233 0.76 2.34 2.12
C LEU A 233 0.58 0.87 1.75
N CYS A 234 -0.18 0.60 0.69
CA CYS A 234 -0.43 -0.75 0.20
C CYS A 234 0.72 -1.31 -0.65
N SER A 235 1.50 -0.45 -1.32
CA SER A 235 2.65 -0.84 -2.16
C SER A 235 3.62 -1.81 -1.45
N PRO A 236 4.11 -1.51 -0.22
CA PRO A 236 4.91 -2.45 0.55
C PRO A 236 4.30 -3.83 0.74
N MET A 237 2.97 -3.91 0.93
CA MET A 237 2.31 -5.19 1.20
C MET A 237 2.37 -6.12 0.00
N ILE A 238 2.10 -5.58 -1.20
CA ILE A 238 2.12 -6.38 -2.44
C ILE A 238 3.55 -6.74 -2.88
N VAL A 239 4.54 -5.93 -2.52
CA VAL A 239 5.95 -6.24 -2.80
C VAL A 239 6.48 -7.31 -1.86
N LEU A 240 6.02 -7.34 -0.61
CA LEU A 240 6.49 -8.29 0.41
C LEU A 240 5.74 -9.62 0.43
N LEU A 241 4.48 -9.64 0.01
CA LEU A 241 3.60 -10.80 0.10
C LEU A 241 3.19 -11.25 -1.31
N ASN A 242 3.41 -12.53 -1.61
CA ASN A 242 3.14 -13.07 -2.94
C ASN A 242 1.64 -13.22 -3.23
N ASP A 243 0.86 -13.56 -2.19
CA ASP A 243 -0.57 -13.77 -2.29
C ASP A 243 -1.33 -12.46 -2.04
N GLU A 244 -2.27 -12.17 -2.93
CA GLU A 244 -3.05 -10.92 -2.91
C GLU A 244 -3.90 -10.78 -1.65
N ALA A 245 -4.48 -11.88 -1.15
CA ALA A 245 -5.29 -11.84 0.05
C ALA A 245 -4.42 -11.60 1.30
N ASP A 246 -3.25 -12.22 1.38
CA ASP A 246 -2.33 -12.00 2.50
C ASP A 246 -1.86 -10.53 2.52
N ALA A 247 -1.59 -9.96 1.35
CA ALA A 247 -1.30 -8.54 1.18
C ALA A 247 -2.48 -7.64 1.62
N PHE A 248 -3.70 -7.98 1.22
CA PHE A 248 -4.92 -7.28 1.66
C PHE A 248 -5.04 -7.28 3.18
N TRP A 249 -4.87 -8.43 3.83
CA TRP A 249 -5.03 -8.51 5.29
C TRP A 249 -3.94 -7.77 6.04
N CYS A 250 -2.70 -7.77 5.55
CA CYS A 250 -1.64 -6.94 6.10
C CYS A 250 -1.93 -5.44 5.93
N PHE A 251 -2.42 -5.04 4.75
CA PHE A 251 -2.85 -3.67 4.48
C PHE A 251 -4.02 -3.26 5.39
N GLU A 252 -5.03 -4.12 5.55
CA GLU A 252 -6.19 -3.89 6.40
C GLU A 252 -5.78 -3.67 7.87
N LYS A 253 -4.86 -4.50 8.38
CA LYS A 253 -4.30 -4.35 9.74
C LYS A 253 -3.49 -3.08 9.90
N LEU A 254 -2.72 -2.68 8.89
CA LEU A 254 -2.02 -1.39 8.89
C LEU A 254 -3.04 -0.25 8.96
N MET A 255 -4.05 -0.27 8.07
CA MET A 255 -5.05 0.77 8.01
C MET A 255 -5.85 0.87 9.30
N ARG A 256 -6.17 -0.23 10.00
CA ARG A 256 -6.79 -0.18 11.35
C ARG A 256 -6.04 0.72 12.33
N ARG A 257 -4.70 0.72 12.29
CA ARG A 257 -3.85 1.57 13.14
C ARG A 257 -3.83 3.01 12.66
N LEU A 258 -3.98 3.22 11.35
CA LEU A 258 -3.92 4.53 10.69
C LEU A 258 -5.28 5.19 10.44
N ARG A 259 -6.41 4.54 10.78
CA ARG A 259 -7.78 5.07 10.51
C ARG A 259 -7.94 6.51 10.99
N GLY A 260 -7.34 6.86 12.13
CA GLY A 260 -7.37 8.21 12.67
C GLY A 260 -6.75 9.27 11.75
N ASN A 261 -5.74 8.91 10.94
CA ASN A 261 -5.06 9.82 10.02
C ASN A 261 -5.91 10.13 8.78
N PHE A 262 -6.77 9.19 8.37
CA PHE A 262 -7.55 9.26 7.13
C PHE A 262 -9.01 9.68 7.32
N ARG A 263 -9.50 9.69 8.57
CA ARG A 263 -10.83 10.23 8.86
C ARG A 263 -10.81 11.76 8.74
N CYS A 264 -11.60 12.27 7.80
CA CYS A 264 -12.00 13.66 7.77
C CYS A 264 -13.28 13.81 8.58
N THR A 265 -13.22 14.53 9.69
CA THR A 265 -14.42 14.93 10.44
C THR A 265 -14.69 16.41 10.21
N ASP A 266 -15.94 16.85 10.37
CA ASP A 266 -16.35 18.27 10.21
C ASP A 266 -15.54 19.26 11.09
N GLN A 267 -14.78 18.75 12.08
CA GLN A 267 -14.03 19.53 13.06
C GLN A 267 -12.51 19.28 13.03
N SER A 268 -12.02 18.24 12.35
CA SER A 268 -10.57 17.96 12.29
C SER A 268 -10.15 17.11 11.09
N VAL A 269 -8.99 17.45 10.52
CA VAL A 269 -8.26 16.64 9.54
C VAL A 269 -7.40 15.65 10.33
N GLY A 270 -7.46 14.35 10.01
CA GLY A 270 -6.90 13.29 10.86
C GLY A 270 -5.43 13.46 11.31
N VAL A 271 -4.59 14.06 10.45
CA VAL A 271 -3.16 14.30 10.73
C VAL A 271 -2.90 15.61 11.50
N ALA A 272 -3.89 16.51 11.60
CA ALA A 272 -3.72 17.84 12.19
C ALA A 272 -3.18 17.80 13.63
N ASN A 273 -3.68 16.87 14.46
CA ASN A 273 -3.19 16.69 15.83
C ASN A 273 -1.70 16.30 15.87
N GLN A 274 -1.23 15.50 14.91
CA GLN A 274 0.18 15.11 14.82
C GLN A 274 1.06 16.29 14.40
N LEU A 275 0.56 17.15 13.51
CA LEU A 275 1.27 18.38 13.12
C LEU A 275 1.36 19.37 14.29
N GLN A 276 0.30 19.51 15.08
CA GLN A 276 0.31 20.33 16.29
C GLN A 276 1.33 19.79 17.31
N HIS A 277 1.37 18.47 17.53
CA HIS A 277 2.37 17.86 18.39
C HIS A 277 3.80 18.10 17.86
N LEU A 278 4.02 17.98 16.55
CA LEU A 278 5.31 18.32 15.93
C LEU A 278 5.69 19.77 16.20
N ALA A 279 4.75 20.70 16.00
CA ALA A 279 4.96 22.12 16.26
C ALA A 279 5.40 22.38 17.71
N SER A 280 4.70 21.76 18.68
CA SER A 280 5.06 21.86 20.10
C SER A 280 6.43 21.25 20.43
N ILE A 281 6.77 20.12 19.81
CA ILE A 281 8.09 19.49 20.00
C ILE A 281 9.19 20.41 19.47
N ILE A 282 9.04 20.97 18.26
CA ILE A 282 10.04 21.88 17.68
C ILE A 282 10.13 23.18 18.49
N GLN A 283 9.02 23.72 18.99
CA GLN A 283 9.04 24.90 19.85
C GLN A 283 9.89 24.71 21.11
N VAL A 284 9.91 23.49 21.68
CA VAL A 284 10.73 23.17 22.86
C VAL A 284 12.17 22.84 22.47
N LEU A 285 12.40 22.08 21.39
CA LEU A 285 13.73 21.63 21.00
C LEU A 285 14.56 22.69 20.27
N ASP A 286 13.93 23.48 19.41
CA ASP A 286 14.53 24.57 18.64
C ASP A 286 13.52 25.72 18.44
N PRO A 287 13.33 26.57 19.49
CA PRO A 287 12.38 27.69 19.42
C PRO A 287 12.71 28.68 18.31
N LYS A 288 14.00 28.86 17.97
CA LYS A 288 14.42 29.78 16.90
C LYS A 288 13.92 29.30 15.54
N LEU A 289 13.98 27.99 15.29
CA LEU A 289 13.41 27.40 14.08
C LEU A 289 11.89 27.54 14.06
N HIS A 290 11.22 27.26 15.17
CA HIS A 290 9.77 27.40 15.28
C HIS A 290 9.31 28.83 14.96
N ASP A 291 9.89 29.84 15.63
CA ASP A 291 9.56 31.25 15.43
C ASP A 291 9.82 31.70 13.97
N HIS A 292 10.89 31.18 13.36
CA HIS A 292 11.20 31.45 11.96
C HIS A 292 10.13 30.86 11.02
N LEU A 293 9.71 29.61 11.24
CA LEU A 293 8.64 28.99 10.46
C LEU A 293 7.31 29.72 10.66
N GLU A 294 7.00 30.13 11.88
CA GLU A 294 5.79 30.92 12.18
C GLU A 294 5.81 32.27 11.47
N THR A 295 6.94 32.97 11.46
CA THR A 295 7.12 34.24 10.73
C THR A 295 6.90 34.09 9.22
N LEU A 296 7.22 32.92 8.66
CA LEU A 296 6.98 32.60 7.25
C LEU A 296 5.54 32.11 6.96
N GLY A 297 4.68 32.00 7.98
CA GLY A 297 3.32 31.47 7.85
C GLY A 297 3.25 29.94 7.82
N GLY A 298 4.33 29.24 8.16
CA GLY A 298 4.43 27.77 8.20
C GLY A 298 4.37 27.17 9.61
N GLY A 299 3.82 27.91 10.59
CA GLY A 299 3.75 27.49 11.99
C GLY A 299 2.80 26.32 12.27
N ASP A 300 1.96 25.95 11.31
CA ASP A 300 1.08 24.77 11.35
C ASP A 300 1.73 23.50 10.76
N TYR A 301 2.95 23.61 10.22
CA TYR A 301 3.74 22.51 9.69
C TYR A 301 3.05 21.71 8.58
N LEU A 302 2.16 22.34 7.79
CA LEU A 302 1.45 21.66 6.70
C LEU A 302 2.37 21.02 5.65
N PHE A 303 3.61 21.50 5.51
CA PHE A 303 4.61 20.85 4.65
C PHE A 303 4.94 19.41 5.07
N ALA A 304 4.74 19.05 6.34
CA ALA A 304 4.94 17.71 6.88
C ALA A 304 3.69 16.81 6.74
N PHE A 305 2.56 17.35 6.28
CA PHE A 305 1.29 16.61 6.19
C PHE A 305 1.45 15.27 5.44
N ARG A 306 2.05 15.30 4.25
CA ARG A 306 2.32 14.11 3.45
C ARG A 306 3.19 13.10 4.20
N MET A 307 4.19 13.58 4.93
CA MET A 307 5.12 12.73 5.67
C MET A 307 4.39 11.86 6.70
N PHE A 308 3.46 12.43 7.46
CA PHE A 308 2.66 11.67 8.42
C PHE A 308 1.57 10.82 7.77
N MET A 309 0.94 11.34 6.71
CA MET A 309 -0.14 10.64 6.00
C MET A 309 0.32 9.29 5.43
N VAL A 310 1.52 9.25 4.82
CA VAL A 310 2.07 8.02 4.21
C VAL A 310 3.30 7.47 4.95
N LEU A 311 3.43 7.77 6.25
CA LEU A 311 4.50 7.27 7.12
C LEU A 311 5.91 7.39 6.50
N PHE A 312 6.23 8.58 6.00
CA PHE A 312 7.49 8.95 5.35
C PHE A 312 7.83 8.16 4.08
N ARG A 313 6.90 7.38 3.51
CA ARG A 313 7.13 6.59 2.30
C ARG A 313 7.65 7.42 1.13
N ARG A 314 7.26 8.69 1.01
CA ARG A 314 7.72 9.55 -0.08
C ARG A 314 9.02 10.32 0.20
N GLU A 315 9.59 10.16 1.40
CA GLU A 315 10.77 10.94 1.84
C GLU A 315 12.07 10.12 1.85
N VAL A 316 11.96 8.79 1.83
CA VAL A 316 13.10 7.87 1.91
C VAL A 316 13.00 6.77 0.84
N SER A 317 14.09 6.03 0.64
CA SER A 317 14.12 4.90 -0.30
C SER A 317 13.13 3.81 0.11
N PHE A 318 12.75 2.94 -0.83
CA PHE A 318 11.79 1.87 -0.56
C PHE A 318 12.26 0.97 0.59
N GLY A 319 13.51 0.48 0.56
CA GLY A 319 14.04 -0.37 1.62
C GLY A 319 14.23 0.35 2.96
N ASP A 320 14.52 1.66 2.96
CA ASP A 320 14.57 2.46 4.18
C ASP A 320 13.17 2.67 4.79
N SER A 321 12.12 2.82 3.97
CA SER A 321 10.74 2.86 4.48
C SER A 321 10.35 1.55 5.17
N LEU A 322 10.70 0.41 4.59
CA LEU A 322 10.41 -0.88 5.22
C LEU A 322 11.12 -1.01 6.57
N TYR A 323 12.39 -0.61 6.65
CA TYR A 323 13.13 -0.59 7.91
C TYR A 323 12.50 0.36 8.93
N LEU A 324 12.09 1.56 8.50
CA LEU A 324 11.45 2.55 9.37
C LEU A 324 10.14 2.01 9.95
N TRP A 325 9.36 1.26 9.18
CA TRP A 325 8.08 0.70 9.63
C TRP A 325 8.23 -0.54 10.51
N GLU A 326 9.36 -1.24 10.40
CA GLU A 326 9.71 -2.39 11.26
C GLU A 326 10.07 -2.00 12.69
N VAL A 327 10.59 -0.78 12.90
CA VAL A 327 11.12 -0.27 14.18
C VAL A 327 10.05 0.47 14.97
#